data_AF-A0A2M7UQ89-F1
#
_entry.id   AF-A0A2M7UQ89-F1
#
_cell.length_a   1.000
_cell.length_b   1.000
_cell.length_c   1.000
_cell.angle_alpha   90.00
_cell.angle_beta   90.00
_cell.angle_gamma   90.00
#
_symmetry.space_group_name_H-M   'P 1'
#
loop_
_entity.id
_entity.type
_entity.pdbx_description
1 polymer ?
#
loop_
_entity_poly.entity_id
_entity_poly.type
_entity_poly.pdbx_seq_one_letter_code
_entity_poly.pdbx_strand_id
1 'polypeptide(L)'
;MFLKKLKIEVVENWRDALSNKYYFLSLIVGVLFFIFGLYLNNISSVYNDSAGAYVSVGDFILNRIETYNLEFFYSWGMYLTIVLIVVFSFLFKPSKGPFIFKTFGLLYVVRAFFILLTHVGPPVGFFYDESLPGAMVASKFLFRNDLFFSGHVAVPFIAFLLFKGTRFRWVFFVVAILMTITVLLMHIHYSIDVFAAYFIAHSVYVFSDMVSDFFSIKTVKKIKEIQEEIVSK
;
A
#
# COMPACT_ATOMS: atom_id res chain seq x y z
N MET A 1 -8.00 -21.50 -25.34
CA MET A 1 -8.87 -20.42 -25.86
C MET A 1 -8.93 -19.21 -24.92
N PHE A 2 -9.19 -19.39 -23.62
CA PHE A 2 -9.24 -18.32 -22.60
C PHE A 2 -7.95 -17.47 -22.51
N LEU A 3 -6.78 -18.11 -22.38
CA LEU A 3 -5.49 -17.40 -22.28
C LEU A 3 -5.15 -16.53 -23.49
N LYS A 4 -5.55 -16.95 -24.70
CA LYS A 4 -5.33 -16.18 -25.93
C LYS A 4 -6.22 -14.94 -25.96
N LYS A 5 -7.48 -15.06 -25.51
CA LYS A 5 -8.43 -13.95 -25.39
C LYS A 5 -7.97 -12.94 -24.33
N LEU A 6 -7.57 -13.42 -23.14
CA LEU A 6 -7.03 -12.58 -22.08
C LEU A 6 -5.78 -11.82 -22.54
N LYS A 7 -4.87 -12.49 -23.27
CA LYS A 7 -3.66 -11.84 -23.80
C LYS A 7 -3.99 -10.70 -24.77
N ILE A 8 -4.95 -10.90 -25.69
CA ILE A 8 -5.36 -9.87 -26.65
C ILE A 8 -5.97 -8.67 -25.91
N GLU A 9 -6.89 -8.94 -24.99
CA GLU A 9 -7.57 -7.90 -24.21
C GLU A 9 -6.61 -7.07 -23.33
N VAL A 10 -5.63 -7.72 -22.70
CA VAL A 10 -4.59 -7.01 -21.93
C VAL A 10 -3.73 -6.13 -22.84
N VAL A 11 -3.28 -6.64 -23.99
CA VAL A 11 -2.43 -5.89 -24.92
C VAL A 11 -3.17 -4.69 -25.50
N GLU A 12 -4.43 -4.84 -25.90
CA GLU A 12 -5.25 -3.74 -26.43
C GLU A 12 -5.48 -2.66 -25.36
N ASN A 13 -5.85 -3.06 -24.13
CA ASN A 13 -6.04 -2.13 -23.03
C ASN A 13 -4.78 -1.32 -22.69
N TRP A 14 -3.59 -1.96 -22.71
CA TRP A 14 -2.32 -1.26 -22.47
C TRP A 14 -1.93 -0.36 -23.64
N ARG A 15 -2.15 -0.80 -24.88
CA ARG A 15 -1.91 0.05 -26.07
C ARG A 15 -2.75 1.31 -25.99
N ASP A 16 -4.04 1.15 -25.67
CA ASP A 16 -4.98 2.27 -25.61
C ASP A 16 -4.65 3.19 -24.43
N ALA A 17 -4.30 2.65 -23.26
CA ALA A 17 -3.86 3.44 -22.11
C ALA A 17 -2.56 4.22 -22.39
N LEU A 18 -1.53 3.58 -22.95
CA LEU A 18 -0.24 4.21 -23.23
C LEU A 18 -0.27 5.15 -24.44
N SER A 19 -1.23 4.98 -25.36
CA SER A 19 -1.45 5.93 -26.46
C SER A 19 -1.86 7.32 -25.96
N ASN A 20 -2.42 7.41 -24.76
CA ASN A 20 -2.85 8.67 -24.16
C ASN A 20 -1.70 9.34 -23.38
N LYS A 21 -1.18 10.44 -23.93
CA LYS A 21 -0.11 11.24 -23.31
C LYS A 21 -0.41 11.67 -21.87
N TYR A 22 -1.68 11.96 -21.53
CA TYR A 22 -2.09 12.36 -20.19
C TYR A 22 -2.05 11.21 -19.20
N TYR A 23 -2.45 10.01 -19.65
CA TYR A 23 -2.32 8.79 -18.86
C TYR A 23 -0.85 8.50 -18.55
N PHE A 24 0.01 8.53 -19.58
CA PHE A 24 1.45 8.26 -19.42
C PHE A 24 2.13 9.26 -18.47
N LEU A 25 1.85 10.56 -18.62
CA LEU A 25 2.37 11.57 -17.69
C LEU A 25 1.85 11.36 -16.27
N SER A 26 0.56 11.06 -16.11
CA SER A 26 -0.02 10.78 -14.79
C SER A 26 0.57 9.51 -14.17
N LEU A 27 0.92 8.52 -14.98
CA LEU A 27 1.59 7.30 -14.53
C LEU A 27 2.99 7.62 -14.00
N ILE A 28 3.79 8.40 -14.73
CA ILE A 28 5.11 8.85 -14.28
C ILE A 28 4.99 9.60 -12.95
N VAL A 29 4.10 10.58 -12.87
CA VAL A 29 3.86 11.34 -11.62
C VAL A 29 3.45 10.40 -10.49
N GLY A 30 2.59 9.42 -10.76
CA GLY A 30 2.19 8.42 -9.77
C GLY A 30 3.37 7.58 -9.28
N VAL A 31 4.20 7.07 -10.18
CA VAL A 31 5.39 6.27 -9.85
C VAL A 31 6.39 7.09 -9.04
N LEU A 32 6.67 8.33 -9.45
CA LEU A 32 7.57 9.23 -8.70
C LEU A 32 7.02 9.53 -7.31
N PHE A 33 5.72 9.80 -7.18
CA PHE A 33 5.10 10.03 -5.89
C PHE A 33 5.12 8.78 -4.99
N PHE A 34 4.96 7.59 -5.58
CA PHE A 34 5.10 6.33 -4.86
C PHE A 34 6.53 6.13 -4.33
N ILE A 35 7.54 6.32 -5.18
CA ILE A 35 8.96 6.26 -4.79
C ILE A 35 9.27 7.28 -3.70
N PHE A 36 8.75 8.50 -3.84
CA PHE A 36 8.90 9.56 -2.84
C PHE A 36 8.28 9.16 -1.49
N GLY A 37 7.08 8.57 -1.49
CA GLY A 37 6.45 8.06 -0.27
C GLY A 37 7.29 6.96 0.41
N LEU A 38 7.81 6.00 -0.35
CA LEU A 38 8.71 4.97 0.18
C LEU A 38 9.99 5.57 0.78
N TYR A 39 10.58 6.55 0.11
CA TYR A 39 11.75 7.27 0.60
C TYR A 39 11.49 7.98 1.92
N LEU A 40 10.39 8.74 2.02
CA LEU A 40 10.00 9.40 3.27
C LEU A 40 9.78 8.39 4.39
N ASN A 41 9.06 7.29 4.12
CA ASN A 41 8.83 6.25 5.11
C ASN A 41 10.14 5.66 5.64
N ASN A 42 11.09 5.39 4.75
CA ASN A 42 12.40 4.86 5.11
C ASN A 42 13.21 5.84 5.99
N ILE A 43 13.19 7.13 5.66
CA ILE A 43 13.88 8.16 6.45
C ILE A 43 13.22 8.35 7.81
N SER A 44 11.90 8.48 7.87
CA SER A 44 11.16 8.61 9.13
C SER A 44 11.47 7.46 10.07
N SER A 45 11.56 6.25 9.53
CA SER A 45 11.87 5.07 10.32
C SER A 45 13.32 5.04 10.81
N VAL A 46 14.31 5.50 10.01
CA VAL A 46 15.70 5.64 10.49
C VAL A 46 15.83 6.71 11.56
N TYR A 47 15.08 7.79 11.41
CA TYR A 47 15.04 8.83 12.42
C TYR A 47 14.50 8.27 13.73
N ASN A 48 13.38 7.54 13.66
CA ASN A 48 12.80 6.89 14.82
C ASN A 48 13.78 5.90 15.48
N ASP A 49 14.55 5.13 14.71
CA ASP A 49 15.64 4.24 15.17
C ASP A 49 16.83 4.96 15.83
N SER A 50 17.05 6.22 15.50
CA SER A 50 18.14 7.02 16.07
C SER A 50 17.75 7.77 17.35
N ALA A 51 16.45 7.84 17.68
CA ALA A 51 15.93 8.63 18.80
C ALA A 51 16.24 8.01 20.19
N GLY A 52 16.75 6.78 20.25
CA GLY A 52 17.54 6.26 21.38
C GLY A 52 16.79 5.80 22.64
N ALA A 53 15.60 6.31 22.94
CA ALA A 53 14.82 5.89 24.12
C ALA A 53 13.50 5.24 23.72
N TYR A 54 13.54 3.93 23.45
CA TYR A 54 12.33 3.14 23.23
C TYR A 54 11.72 2.71 24.55
N VAL A 55 10.46 3.10 24.76
CA VAL A 55 9.64 2.54 25.82
C VAL A 55 8.51 1.77 25.16
N SER A 56 8.43 0.48 25.47
CA SER A 56 7.26 -0.32 25.10
C SER A 56 6.06 0.15 25.92
N VAL A 57 4.91 0.25 25.27
CA VAL A 57 3.65 0.60 25.94
C VAL A 57 2.82 -0.64 26.21
N GLY A 58 1.93 -0.57 27.19
CA GLY A 58 1.01 -1.68 27.47
C GLY A 58 -0.01 -1.86 26.35
N ASP A 59 -0.34 -3.11 26.04
CA ASP A 59 -1.32 -3.47 25.02
C ASP A 59 -2.31 -4.52 25.54
N PHE A 60 -3.61 -4.22 25.45
CA PHE A 60 -4.65 -5.09 26.00
C PHE A 60 -4.69 -6.47 25.33
N ILE A 61 -4.51 -6.53 24.02
CA ILE A 61 -4.62 -7.79 23.26
C ILE A 61 -3.34 -8.59 23.43
N LEU A 62 -2.18 -7.95 23.20
CA LEU A 62 -0.89 -8.63 23.26
C LEU A 62 -0.60 -9.19 24.65
N ASN A 63 -0.99 -8.49 25.72
CA ASN A 63 -0.83 -8.99 27.10
C ASN A 63 -1.63 -10.28 27.42
N ARG A 64 -2.46 -10.78 26.49
CA ARG A 64 -3.31 -11.97 26.67
C ARG A 64 -3.04 -13.07 25.66
N ILE A 65 -2.06 -12.89 24.79
CA ILE A 65 -1.67 -13.88 23.78
C ILE A 65 -0.18 -14.16 23.89
N GLU A 66 0.22 -15.37 23.53
CA GLU A 66 1.63 -15.72 23.46
C GLU A 66 2.25 -15.28 22.14
N THR A 67 3.56 -15.12 22.12
CA THR A 67 4.30 -14.87 20.90
C THR A 67 4.56 -16.16 20.14
N TYR A 68 4.23 -16.19 18.85
CA TYR A 68 4.48 -17.31 17.95
C TYR A 68 5.42 -16.89 16.83
N ASN A 69 6.31 -17.81 16.42
CA ASN A 69 7.11 -17.61 15.21
C ASN A 69 6.25 -17.89 13.97
N LEU A 70 5.80 -16.82 13.32
CA LEU A 70 5.08 -16.87 12.04
C LEU A 70 5.84 -16.13 10.93
N GLU A 71 7.17 -16.08 11.02
CA GLU A 71 8.03 -15.33 10.09
C GLU A 71 7.74 -15.66 8.63
N PHE A 72 7.50 -16.95 8.34
CA PHE A 72 7.16 -17.39 7.00
C PHE A 72 5.94 -16.65 6.45
N PHE A 73 4.85 -16.55 7.23
CA PHE A 73 3.64 -15.85 6.82
C PHE A 73 3.85 -14.34 6.75
N TYR A 74 4.65 -13.80 7.66
CA TYR A 74 4.96 -12.38 7.71
C TYR A 74 5.72 -11.92 6.44
N SER A 75 6.87 -12.53 6.17
CA SER A 75 7.75 -12.12 5.07
C SER A 75 7.19 -12.58 3.71
N TRP A 76 6.99 -13.88 3.54
CA TRP A 76 6.57 -14.42 2.24
C TRP A 76 5.13 -14.09 1.91
N GLY A 77 4.25 -14.00 2.92
CA GLY A 77 2.89 -13.51 2.73
C GLY A 77 2.87 -12.08 2.21
N MET A 78 3.74 -11.20 2.72
CA MET A 78 3.85 -9.82 2.22
C MET A 78 4.40 -9.77 0.80
N TYR A 79 5.45 -10.53 0.49
CA TYR A 79 6.01 -10.57 -0.87
C TYR A 79 5.01 -11.10 -1.89
N LEU A 80 4.30 -12.18 -1.55
CA LEU A 80 3.23 -12.71 -2.38
C LEU A 80 2.13 -11.65 -2.58
N THR A 81 1.77 -10.92 -1.54
CA THR A 81 0.77 -9.84 -1.62
C THR A 81 1.18 -8.76 -2.62
N ILE A 82 2.45 -8.31 -2.58
CA ILE A 82 2.98 -7.31 -3.51
C ILE A 82 2.92 -7.84 -4.94
N VAL A 83 3.38 -9.08 -5.16
CA VAL A 83 3.34 -9.73 -6.49
C VAL A 83 1.90 -9.82 -6.99
N LEU A 84 0.94 -10.23 -6.14
CA LEU A 84 -0.47 -10.29 -6.51
C LEU A 84 -1.04 -8.91 -6.85
N ILE A 85 -0.71 -7.86 -6.10
CA ILE A 85 -1.15 -6.49 -6.43
C ILE A 85 -0.65 -6.10 -7.81
N VAL A 86 0.64 -6.31 -8.11
CA VAL A 86 1.23 -5.96 -9.41
C VAL A 86 0.58 -6.74 -10.54
N VAL A 87 0.49 -8.07 -10.40
CA VAL A 87 -0.09 -8.95 -11.42
C VAL A 87 -1.56 -8.60 -11.67
N PHE A 88 -2.36 -8.42 -10.62
CA PHE A 88 -3.79 -8.14 -10.78
C PHE A 88 -4.03 -6.72 -11.32
N SER A 89 -3.20 -5.75 -10.96
CA SER A 89 -3.26 -4.40 -11.53
C SER A 89 -2.96 -4.43 -13.02
N PHE A 90 -1.92 -5.19 -13.42
CA PHE A 90 -1.52 -5.34 -14.82
C PHE A 90 -2.57 -6.05 -15.67
N LEU A 91 -3.17 -7.11 -15.14
CA LEU A 91 -4.13 -7.95 -15.88
C LEU A 91 -5.53 -7.36 -15.95
N PHE A 92 -6.03 -6.77 -14.85
CA PHE A 92 -7.46 -6.44 -14.73
C PHE A 92 -7.76 -4.95 -14.64
N LYS A 93 -6.78 -4.10 -14.29
CA LYS A 93 -6.99 -2.65 -14.13
C LYS A 93 -5.85 -1.79 -14.70
N PRO A 94 -5.38 -2.04 -15.94
CA PRO A 94 -4.27 -1.27 -16.51
C PRO A 94 -4.58 0.23 -16.56
N SER A 95 -5.80 0.63 -16.92
CA SER A 95 -6.21 2.04 -16.97
C SER A 95 -6.21 2.75 -15.61
N LYS A 96 -6.15 2.02 -14.49
CA LYS A 96 -6.08 2.61 -13.14
C LYS A 96 -4.66 2.70 -12.59
N GLY A 97 -3.62 2.34 -13.36
CA GLY A 97 -2.23 2.38 -12.93
C GLY A 97 -1.82 3.67 -12.19
N PRO A 98 -2.06 4.87 -12.75
CA PRO A 98 -1.73 6.13 -12.08
C PRO A 98 -2.41 6.30 -10.73
N PHE A 99 -3.69 5.92 -10.64
CA PHE A 99 -4.46 6.00 -9.39
C PHE A 99 -3.91 5.05 -8.33
N ILE A 100 -3.56 3.82 -8.73
CA ILE A 100 -2.97 2.81 -7.84
C ILE A 100 -1.65 3.32 -7.25
N PHE A 101 -0.73 3.79 -8.08
CA PHE A 101 0.55 4.32 -7.60
C PHE A 101 0.38 5.54 -6.69
N LYS A 102 -0.51 6.47 -7.04
CA LYS A 102 -0.77 7.65 -6.20
C LYS A 102 -1.37 7.28 -4.85
N THR A 103 -2.29 6.31 -4.83
CA THR A 103 -2.94 5.84 -3.59
C THR A 103 -1.92 5.19 -2.65
N PHE A 104 -1.06 4.30 -3.17
CA PHE A 104 0.00 3.72 -2.34
C PHE A 104 1.09 4.73 -1.97
N GLY A 105 1.41 5.69 -2.84
CA GLY A 105 2.32 6.78 -2.50
C GLY A 105 1.79 7.60 -1.34
N LEU A 106 0.51 7.98 -1.38
CA LEU A 106 -0.14 8.69 -0.28
C LEU A 106 -0.14 7.87 1.01
N LEU A 107 -0.41 6.55 0.92
CA LEU A 107 -0.33 5.67 2.08
C LEU A 107 1.04 5.79 2.78
N TYR A 108 2.13 5.70 2.02
CA TYR A 108 3.48 5.77 2.59
C TYR A 108 3.85 7.17 3.10
N VAL A 109 3.36 8.23 2.47
CA VAL A 109 3.51 9.60 3.00
C VAL A 109 2.80 9.76 4.35
N VAL A 110 1.55 9.31 4.44
CA VAL A 110 0.76 9.37 5.68
C VAL A 110 1.41 8.51 6.77
N ARG A 111 1.89 7.32 6.41
CA ARG A 111 2.66 6.46 7.32
C ARG A 111 3.94 7.14 7.81
N ALA A 112 4.74 7.73 6.92
CA ALA A 112 5.96 8.44 7.28
C ALA A 112 5.70 9.59 8.26
N PHE A 113 4.60 10.32 8.07
CA PHE A 113 4.17 11.36 9.00
C PHE A 113 3.86 10.79 10.38
N PHE A 114 3.08 9.71 10.45
CA PHE A 114 2.71 9.09 11.72
C PHE A 114 3.89 8.47 12.48
N ILE A 115 4.84 7.84 11.77
CA ILE A 115 6.08 7.32 12.39
C ILE A 115 6.84 8.44 13.12
N LEU A 116 6.93 9.63 12.53
CA LEU A 116 7.60 10.78 13.17
C LEU A 116 6.86 11.29 14.42
N LEU A 117 5.54 11.06 14.50
CA LEU A 117 4.75 11.44 15.66
C LEU A 117 4.81 10.39 16.78
N THR A 118 5.19 9.15 16.49
CA THR A 118 5.12 8.02 17.41
C THR A 118 6.48 7.40 17.67
N HIS A 119 7.16 7.86 18.72
CA HIS A 119 8.44 7.31 19.18
C HIS A 119 8.24 6.14 20.15
N VAL A 120 7.46 5.14 19.74
CA VAL A 120 7.15 3.99 20.59
C VAL A 120 8.14 2.86 20.32
N GLY A 121 8.55 2.14 21.37
CA GLY A 121 9.34 0.93 21.23
C GLY A 121 8.53 -0.27 20.73
N PRO A 122 9.17 -1.33 20.23
CA PRO A 122 8.47 -2.55 19.85
C PRO A 122 7.67 -3.14 21.03
N PRO A 123 6.57 -3.86 20.78
CA PRO A 123 5.81 -4.50 21.84
C PRO A 123 6.65 -5.48 22.69
N VAL A 124 6.24 -5.69 23.93
CA VAL A 124 6.84 -6.74 24.77
C VAL A 124 6.59 -8.10 24.11
N GLY A 125 7.62 -8.93 24.03
CA GLY A 125 7.53 -10.23 23.34
C GLY A 125 7.65 -10.14 21.82
N PHE A 126 8.09 -8.99 21.28
CA PHE A 126 8.41 -8.83 19.85
C PHE A 126 9.32 -9.96 19.35
N PHE A 127 8.86 -10.68 18.31
CA PHE A 127 9.65 -11.71 17.65
C PHE A 127 10.02 -11.30 16.23
N TYR A 128 11.32 -11.17 15.99
CA TYR A 128 11.90 -11.01 14.67
C TYR A 128 13.31 -11.59 14.67
N ASP A 129 13.58 -12.48 13.73
CA ASP A 129 14.88 -13.13 13.57
C ASP A 129 15.42 -12.86 12.16
N GLU A 130 16.40 -11.96 12.08
CA GLU A 130 17.05 -11.55 10.83
C GLU A 130 17.79 -12.67 10.10
N SER A 131 18.12 -13.77 10.81
CA SER A 131 18.80 -14.91 10.21
C SER A 131 17.87 -15.76 9.33
N LEU A 132 16.55 -15.60 9.49
CA LEU A 132 15.57 -16.35 8.71
C LEU A 132 15.55 -15.86 7.25
N PRO A 133 15.37 -16.76 6.26
CA PRO A 133 15.51 -16.40 4.85
C PRO A 133 14.58 -15.27 4.37
N GLY A 134 13.34 -15.21 4.86
CA GLY A 134 12.41 -14.14 4.49
C GLY A 134 12.83 -12.80 5.11
N ALA A 135 13.15 -12.81 6.40
CA ALA A 135 13.67 -11.68 7.15
C ALA A 135 14.98 -11.14 6.55
N MET A 136 15.89 -11.99 6.08
CA MET A 136 17.15 -11.57 5.45
C MET A 136 16.93 -10.79 4.15
N VAL A 137 15.87 -11.11 3.40
CA VAL A 137 15.49 -10.32 2.21
C VAL A 137 14.93 -8.97 2.64
N ALA A 138 14.14 -8.94 3.72
CA ALA A 138 13.55 -7.71 4.25
C ALA A 138 14.58 -6.79 4.92
N SER A 139 15.51 -7.33 5.71
CA SER A 139 16.49 -6.57 6.50
C SER A 139 17.44 -5.74 5.65
N LYS A 140 17.71 -6.18 4.40
CA LYS A 140 18.49 -5.41 3.42
C LYS A 140 17.80 -4.14 2.92
N PHE A 141 16.48 -4.02 3.11
CA PHE A 141 15.69 -2.93 2.53
C PHE A 141 14.74 -2.21 3.51
N LEU A 142 14.30 -2.85 4.60
CA LEU A 142 13.00 -2.50 5.20
C LEU A 142 12.87 -2.61 6.73
N PHE A 143 13.86 -3.09 7.50
CA PHE A 143 13.68 -3.19 8.95
C PHE A 143 14.27 -2.01 9.69
N ARG A 144 13.36 -1.13 10.11
CA ARG A 144 13.55 0.04 10.95
C ARG A 144 12.27 0.20 11.79
N ASN A 145 12.32 0.81 12.96
CA ASN A 145 11.18 0.94 13.89
C ASN A 145 10.03 1.75 13.25
N ASP A 146 9.13 1.07 12.54
CA ASP A 146 8.04 1.64 11.73
C ASP A 146 6.65 1.17 12.20
N LEU A 147 6.44 1.18 13.52
CA LEU A 147 5.28 0.56 14.16
C LEU A 147 3.92 1.13 13.73
N PHE A 148 3.69 2.44 13.87
CA PHE A 148 2.34 2.99 13.68
C PHE A 148 2.11 3.60 12.28
N PHE A 149 1.03 3.27 11.60
CA PHE A 149 0.10 2.12 11.77
C PHE A 149 0.71 0.85 11.14
N SER A 150 0.02 -0.29 10.99
CA SER A 150 0.61 -1.47 10.34
C SER A 150 0.56 -1.45 8.81
N GLY A 151 1.71 -1.55 8.15
CA GLY A 151 1.82 -1.61 6.68
C GLY A 151 1.36 -2.96 6.11
N HIS A 152 1.64 -4.04 6.83
CA HIS A 152 1.24 -5.41 6.51
C HIS A 152 -0.29 -5.59 6.46
N VAL A 153 -1.03 -4.74 7.18
CA VAL A 153 -2.49 -4.71 7.17
C VAL A 153 -3.02 -3.71 6.14
N ALA A 154 -2.47 -2.50 6.13
CA ALA A 154 -2.96 -1.42 5.28
C ALA A 154 -2.80 -1.70 3.78
N VAL A 155 -1.66 -2.27 3.35
CA VAL A 155 -1.39 -2.54 1.92
C VAL A 155 -2.40 -3.52 1.30
N PRO A 156 -2.61 -4.74 1.85
CA PRO A 156 -3.62 -5.64 1.33
C PRO A 156 -5.04 -5.06 1.47
N PHE A 157 -5.32 -4.28 2.52
CA PHE A 157 -6.63 -3.66 2.65
C PHE A 157 -6.89 -2.58 1.59
N ILE A 158 -5.90 -1.73 1.26
CA ILE A 158 -6.00 -0.82 0.11
C ILE A 158 -6.21 -1.61 -1.19
N ALA A 159 -5.50 -2.71 -1.40
CA ALA A 159 -5.70 -3.55 -2.58
C ALA A 159 -7.16 -4.07 -2.67
N PHE A 160 -7.75 -4.52 -1.55
CA PHE A 160 -9.17 -4.89 -1.49
C PHE A 160 -10.10 -3.74 -1.94
N LEU A 161 -9.79 -2.49 -1.57
CA LEU A 161 -10.56 -1.32 -1.99
C LEU A 161 -10.34 -0.97 -3.47
N LEU A 162 -9.10 -1.02 -3.96
CA LEU A 162 -8.73 -0.74 -5.35
C LEU A 162 -9.40 -1.73 -6.32
N PHE A 163 -9.54 -2.99 -5.93
CA PHE A 163 -10.16 -4.05 -6.74
C PHE A 163 -11.68 -4.18 -6.57
N LYS A 164 -12.36 -3.18 -5.98
CA LYS A 164 -13.84 -3.09 -6.03
C LYS A 164 -14.38 -3.37 -7.45
N GLY A 165 -15.44 -4.17 -7.53
CA GLY A 165 -16.05 -4.63 -8.78
C GLY A 165 -15.51 -5.96 -9.33
N THR A 166 -14.43 -6.51 -8.77
CA THR A 166 -13.92 -7.84 -9.14
C THR A 166 -14.09 -8.82 -7.98
N ARG A 167 -14.28 -10.12 -8.27
CA ARG A 167 -14.31 -11.17 -7.22
C ARG A 167 -12.96 -11.31 -6.51
N PHE A 168 -11.88 -10.95 -7.19
CA PHE A 168 -10.52 -11.05 -6.71
C PHE A 168 -10.19 -10.11 -5.54
N ARG A 169 -10.98 -9.06 -5.32
CA ARG A 169 -10.83 -8.19 -4.14
C ARG A 169 -10.79 -8.98 -2.84
N TRP A 170 -11.58 -10.06 -2.74
CA TRP A 170 -11.72 -10.84 -1.53
C TRP A 170 -10.45 -11.61 -1.16
N VAL A 171 -9.60 -11.93 -2.13
CA VAL A 171 -8.26 -12.47 -1.86
C VAL A 171 -7.47 -11.49 -1.00
N PHE A 172 -7.44 -10.21 -1.37
CA PHE A 172 -6.74 -9.18 -0.61
C PHE A 172 -7.36 -8.91 0.76
N PHE A 173 -8.69 -9.06 0.89
CA PHE A 173 -9.34 -8.96 2.20
C PHE A 173 -8.92 -10.11 3.13
N VAL A 174 -8.94 -11.35 2.63
CA VAL A 174 -8.47 -12.53 3.38
C VAL A 174 -7.00 -12.36 3.77
N VAL A 175 -6.16 -11.91 2.84
CA VAL A 175 -4.75 -11.60 3.13
C VAL A 175 -4.63 -10.54 4.23
N ALA A 176 -5.41 -9.45 4.20
CA ALA A 176 -5.37 -8.44 5.26
C ALA A 176 -5.73 -9.00 6.64
N ILE A 177 -6.69 -9.94 6.71
CA ILE A 177 -7.04 -10.64 7.95
C ILE A 177 -5.92 -11.58 8.40
N LEU A 178 -5.34 -12.35 7.48
CA LEU A 178 -4.20 -13.22 7.78
C LEU A 178 -3.01 -12.41 8.30
N MET A 179 -2.71 -11.28 7.67
CA MET A 179 -1.63 -10.40 8.12
C MET A 179 -1.92 -9.79 9.49
N THR A 180 -3.16 -9.40 9.78
CA THR A 180 -3.59 -8.96 11.12
C THR A 180 -3.30 -10.03 12.17
N ILE A 181 -3.69 -11.28 11.92
CA ILE A 181 -3.43 -12.39 12.85
C ILE A 181 -1.92 -12.60 13.01
N THR A 182 -1.18 -12.64 11.91
CA THR A 182 0.28 -12.86 11.91
C THR A 182 1.01 -11.79 12.72
N VAL A 183 0.77 -10.50 12.46
CA VAL A 183 1.53 -9.43 13.14
C VAL A 183 1.19 -9.31 14.62
N LEU A 184 -0.04 -9.65 15.03
CA LEU A 184 -0.42 -9.69 16.45
C LEU A 184 0.20 -10.89 17.16
N LEU A 185 0.12 -12.10 16.58
CA LEU A 185 0.72 -13.29 17.19
C LEU A 185 2.26 -13.22 17.23
N MET A 186 2.90 -12.50 16.30
CA MET A 186 4.34 -12.24 16.34
C MET A 186 4.73 -11.04 17.23
N HIS A 187 3.75 -10.32 17.79
CA HIS A 187 3.99 -9.10 18.56
C HIS A 187 4.83 -8.05 17.81
N ILE A 188 4.74 -8.03 16.47
CA ILE A 188 5.49 -7.09 15.62
C ILE A 188 4.86 -5.69 15.65
N HIS A 189 3.55 -5.62 15.84
CA HIS A 189 2.79 -4.39 15.91
C HIS A 189 1.88 -4.39 17.14
N TYR A 190 1.65 -3.21 17.72
CA TYR A 190 0.59 -3.04 18.70
C TYR A 190 -0.77 -3.24 18.04
N SER A 191 -1.75 -3.66 18.85
CA SER A 191 -3.14 -3.78 18.41
C SER A 191 -3.69 -2.46 17.86
N ILE A 192 -3.29 -1.32 18.42
CA ILE A 192 -3.70 -0.01 17.90
C ILE A 192 -3.13 0.25 16.50
N ASP A 193 -1.88 -0.16 16.22
CA ASP A 193 -1.27 -0.04 14.89
C ASP A 193 -2.08 -0.84 13.85
N VAL A 194 -2.53 -2.03 14.24
CA VAL A 194 -3.26 -2.99 13.41
C VAL A 194 -4.68 -2.51 13.13
N PHE A 195 -5.45 -2.15 14.16
CA PHE A 195 -6.84 -1.73 13.97
C PHE A 195 -6.93 -0.35 13.32
N ALA A 196 -6.06 0.60 13.67
CA ALA A 196 -6.02 1.91 13.02
C ALA A 196 -5.67 1.81 11.53
N ALA A 197 -4.86 0.82 11.14
CA ALA A 197 -4.48 0.61 9.74
C ALA A 197 -5.69 0.50 8.81
N TYR A 198 -6.75 -0.19 9.21
CA TYR A 198 -7.98 -0.33 8.40
C TYR A 198 -8.67 1.02 8.15
N PHE A 199 -8.81 1.85 9.19
CA PHE A 199 -9.47 3.14 9.09
C PHE A 199 -8.62 4.15 8.30
N ILE A 200 -7.31 4.18 8.55
CA ILE A 200 -6.40 5.08 7.85
C ILE A 200 -6.30 4.68 6.37
N ALA A 201 -6.12 3.39 6.07
CA ALA A 201 -6.10 2.89 4.69
C ALA A 201 -7.39 3.20 3.93
N HIS A 202 -8.55 3.04 4.58
CA HIS A 202 -9.84 3.45 4.00
C HIS A 202 -9.88 4.95 3.69
N SER A 203 -9.43 5.78 4.63
CA SER A 203 -9.41 7.23 4.50
C SER A 203 -8.48 7.70 3.38
N VAL A 204 -7.29 7.08 3.28
CA VAL A 204 -6.32 7.29 2.19
C VAL A 204 -6.94 6.93 0.84
N TYR A 205 -7.64 5.80 0.74
CA TYR A 205 -8.33 5.41 -0.49
C TYR A 205 -9.41 6.43 -0.88
N VAL A 206 -10.29 6.80 0.05
CA VAL A 206 -11.38 7.77 -0.22
C VAL A 206 -10.82 9.13 -0.64
N PHE A 207 -9.78 9.62 0.05
CA PHE A 207 -9.14 10.87 -0.31
C PHE A 207 -8.49 10.80 -1.70
N SER A 208 -7.80 9.70 -2.01
CA SER A 208 -7.19 9.49 -3.32
C SER A 208 -8.23 9.48 -4.44
N ASP A 209 -9.38 8.84 -4.20
CA ASP A 209 -10.51 8.76 -5.14
C ASP A 209 -11.10 10.14 -5.40
N MET A 210 -11.41 10.89 -4.33
CA MET A 210 -11.92 12.27 -4.40
C MET A 210 -10.99 13.20 -5.18
N VAL A 211 -9.68 13.15 -4.90
CA VAL A 211 -8.68 13.99 -5.60
C VAL A 211 -8.59 13.60 -7.07
N SER A 212 -8.63 12.30 -7.37
CA SER A 212 -8.56 11.81 -8.76
C SER A 212 -9.78 12.23 -9.58
N ASP A 213 -10.97 12.16 -9.00
CA ASP A 213 -12.21 12.61 -9.64
C ASP A 213 -12.20 14.11 -9.91
N PHE A 214 -11.72 14.92 -8.96
CA PHE A 214 -11.60 16.36 -9.13
C PHE A 214 -10.71 16.75 -10.32
N PHE A 215 -9.58 16.05 -10.49
CA PHE A 215 -8.72 16.27 -11.65
C PHE A 215 -9.36 15.75 -12.94
N SER A 216 -10.06 14.61 -12.91
CA SER A 216 -10.73 14.06 -14.10
C SER A 216 -11.84 14.99 -14.64
N ILE A 217 -12.70 15.53 -13.77
CA ILE A 217 -13.83 16.39 -14.14
C ILE A 217 -13.34 17.72 -14.71
N LYS A 218 -12.34 18.35 -14.07
CA LYS A 218 -11.76 19.60 -14.57
C LYS A 218 -11.03 19.41 -15.90
N THR A 219 -10.33 18.29 -16.07
CA THR A 219 -9.65 17.99 -17.34
C THR A 219 -10.65 17.76 -18.48
N VAL A 220 -11.74 17.02 -18.25
CA VAL A 220 -12.78 16.80 -19.27
C VAL A 220 -13.51 18.11 -19.62
N LYS A 221 -13.84 18.94 -18.62
CA LYS A 221 -14.52 20.21 -18.84
C LYS A 221 -13.63 21.19 -19.63
N LYS A 222 -12.34 21.28 -19.26
CA LYS A 222 -11.36 22.13 -19.96
C LYS A 222 -11.07 21.65 -21.39
N ILE A 223 -11.06 20.33 -21.63
CA ILE A 223 -10.93 19.78 -22.99
C ILE A 223 -12.16 20.15 -23.84
N LYS A 224 -13.38 20.04 -23.29
CA LYS A 224 -14.60 20.48 -23.98
C LYS A 224 -14.60 21.96 -24.29
N GLU A 225 -14.22 22.80 -23.33
CA GLU A 225 -14.10 24.26 -23.51
C GLU A 225 -13.08 24.60 -24.61
N ILE A 226 -11.92 23.93 -24.65
CA ILE A 226 -10.91 24.12 -25.71
C ILE A 226 -11.43 23.63 -27.08
N GLN A 227 -12.17 22.52 -27.12
CA GLN A 227 -12.78 22.03 -28.37
C GLN A 227 -13.85 22.99 -28.90
N GLU A 228 -14.69 23.53 -28.03
CA GLU A 228 -15.70 24.53 -28.39
C GLU A 228 -15.04 25.83 -28.88
N GLU A 229 -13.95 26.27 -28.23
CA GLU A 229 -13.21 27.46 -28.65
C GLU A 229 -12.52 27.28 -30.02
N ILE A 230 -11.99 26.09 -30.31
CA ILE A 230 -11.39 25.75 -31.62
C ILE A 230 -12.45 25.65 -32.72
N VAL A 231 -13.64 25.13 -32.43
CA VAL A 231 -14.74 25.02 -33.41
C VAL A 231 -15.43 26.37 -33.66
N SER A 232 -15.33 27.31 -32.71
CA SER A 232 -15.88 28.66 -32.84
C SER A 232 -14.99 29.68 -33.57
N LYS A 233 -13.74 29.31 -33.92
CA LYS A 233 -12.78 30.12 -34.68
C LYS A 233 -12.62 29.58 -36.10
#